data_AF-M2WBI7-F1
#
_entry.id   AF-M2WBI7-F1
#
_cell.length_a   1.000
_cell.length_b   1.000
_cell.length_c   1.000
_cell.angle_alpha   90.00
_cell.angle_beta   90.00
_cell.angle_gamma   90.00
#
_symmetry.space_group_name_H-M   'P 1'
#
loop_
_entity.id
_entity.type
_entity.pdbx_description
1 polymer ?
#
loop_
_entity_poly.entity_id
_entity_poly.type
_entity_poly.pdbx_seq_one_letter_code
_entity_poly.pdbx_strand_id
1 'polypeptide(L)'
;MTTPNSTYAKPFLTVPEQIRRLRGRGMDCGDNAYAAEVLQRYGYYRLSGYWHLYRDRPAPPAPRFDEEHREIRLDTFVPGTGLAHVVSLYEFDHELRMRLGDVLSTVETAFRFFIGHRLGRIDAFAHRHPWALGATRQEDPGAPPEPTAAYREWLEEYDRHEQRARGDFVVHFRQQYGPHLPIWVATEVMSFGVLSSLYDLMLQPDQEILAARFQVRTADGHGDRGALGNWLNNLRNVRNICAHYGRVWNRAFDVLIDAPGQARKDADDLLASLAEEGTNNRLYGVLLVLRHLLLSIAPEKGDVVDLADFVEEKSRTVGFGMEQLGFPDSWRSSPIWDRAFALDRSPMMAASLLDRAECMTAAETRASLTGAEVIDAERTRTPAQAARAKKAAQRSLLRTYLKHNVVIEVELGGTKFYPAFQFRDGKIIDALAEINQALARSCGGSDPTDVARALLDWWQTPHPDLPHGADGSDRSPLELLSSATEEEFAAAIDEADAIRSFVVPHDLDRGNACE
;
A
#
# COMPACT_ATOMS: atom_id res chain seq x y z
N MET A 1 -39.02 -30.15 -9.99
CA MET A 1 -37.57 -30.23 -9.72
C MET A 1 -36.87 -30.26 -11.05
N THR A 2 -36.27 -29.15 -11.48
CA THR A 2 -35.38 -29.15 -12.64
C THR A 2 -34.18 -30.01 -12.29
N THR A 3 -34.03 -31.15 -12.96
CA THR A 3 -32.80 -31.94 -12.84
C THR A 3 -31.64 -31.04 -13.26
N PRO A 4 -30.63 -30.82 -12.39
CA PRO A 4 -29.49 -30.00 -12.75
C PRO A 4 -28.84 -30.58 -14.02
N ASN A 5 -28.60 -29.73 -15.02
CA ASN A 5 -27.99 -30.14 -16.29
C ASN A 5 -26.50 -30.48 -16.05
N SER A 6 -26.22 -31.73 -15.68
CA SER A 6 -24.89 -32.20 -15.32
C SER A 6 -24.67 -33.63 -15.84
N THR A 7 -23.50 -33.87 -16.43
CA THR A 7 -23.04 -35.19 -16.87
C THR A 7 -22.37 -35.98 -15.73
N TYR A 8 -22.41 -35.47 -14.49
CA TYR A 8 -21.78 -36.09 -13.33
C TYR A 8 -22.46 -37.39 -12.94
N ALA A 9 -21.81 -38.52 -13.23
CA ALA A 9 -22.30 -39.87 -12.97
C ALA A 9 -21.58 -40.59 -11.80
N LYS A 10 -20.66 -39.93 -11.09
CA LYS A 10 -19.93 -40.58 -9.98
C LYS A 10 -20.89 -40.79 -8.80
N PRO A 11 -21.00 -42.02 -8.25
CA PRO A 11 -21.93 -42.30 -7.17
C PRO A 11 -21.52 -41.64 -5.86
N PHE A 12 -22.49 -41.46 -4.96
CA PHE A 12 -22.21 -41.18 -3.56
C PHE A 12 -21.41 -42.34 -2.95
N LEU A 13 -20.44 -42.01 -2.09
CA LEU A 13 -19.67 -42.98 -1.33
C LEU A 13 -19.77 -42.66 0.16
N THR A 14 -20.16 -43.67 0.95
CA THR A 14 -20.07 -43.65 2.42
C THR A 14 -18.62 -43.57 2.87
N VAL A 15 -18.37 -43.18 4.13
CA VAL A 15 -16.99 -43.09 4.68
C VAL A 15 -16.23 -44.43 4.54
N PRO A 16 -16.80 -45.60 4.88
CA PRO A 16 -16.12 -46.88 4.63
C PRO A 16 -15.81 -47.15 3.15
N GLU A 17 -16.68 -46.72 2.23
CA GLU A 17 -16.43 -46.83 0.78
C GLU A 17 -15.31 -45.89 0.31
N GLN A 18 -15.25 -44.68 0.85
CA GLN A 18 -14.17 -43.74 0.59
C GLN A 18 -12.82 -44.31 1.06
N ILE A 19 -12.76 -44.91 2.27
CA ILE A 19 -11.55 -45.57 2.79
C ILE A 19 -11.14 -46.74 1.88
N ARG A 20 -12.09 -47.61 1.50
CA ARG A 20 -11.83 -48.72 0.56
C ARG A 20 -11.28 -48.21 -0.77
N ARG A 21 -11.80 -47.10 -1.28
CA ARG A 21 -11.33 -46.47 -2.53
C ARG A 21 -9.90 -45.95 -2.40
N LEU A 22 -9.55 -45.28 -1.29
CA LEU A 22 -8.20 -44.76 -1.07
C LEU A 22 -7.18 -45.91 -0.97
N ARG A 23 -7.49 -46.94 -0.18
CA ARG A 23 -6.64 -48.14 -0.06
C ARG A 23 -6.51 -48.89 -1.39
N GLY A 24 -7.61 -49.05 -2.12
CA GLY A 24 -7.62 -49.69 -3.44
C GLY A 24 -6.79 -48.93 -4.49
N ARG A 25 -6.52 -47.64 -4.25
CA ARG A 25 -5.64 -46.81 -5.08
C ARG A 25 -4.19 -46.79 -4.60
N GLY A 26 -3.85 -47.48 -3.51
CA GLY A 26 -2.50 -47.60 -2.99
C GLY A 26 -2.12 -46.63 -1.86
N MET A 27 -3.08 -45.90 -1.27
CA MET A 27 -2.81 -45.06 -0.09
C MET A 27 -2.89 -45.89 1.20
N ASP A 28 -1.89 -45.76 2.06
CA ASP A 28 -1.97 -46.25 3.43
C ASP A 28 -2.89 -45.35 4.25
N CYS A 29 -4.00 -45.89 4.75
CA CYS A 29 -4.95 -45.13 5.56
C CYS A 29 -4.82 -45.41 7.07
N GLY A 30 -3.85 -46.21 7.51
CA GLY A 30 -3.80 -46.69 8.89
C GLY A 30 -5.02 -47.57 9.23
N ASP A 31 -5.40 -47.59 10.51
CA ASP A 31 -6.58 -48.33 10.96
C ASP A 31 -7.91 -47.67 10.50
N ASN A 32 -9.01 -48.43 10.58
CA ASN A 32 -10.31 -47.96 10.12
C ASN A 32 -10.90 -46.83 10.97
N ALA A 33 -10.61 -46.80 12.28
CA ALA A 33 -11.16 -45.79 13.17
C ALA A 33 -10.53 -44.44 12.86
N TYR A 34 -9.19 -44.40 12.79
CA TYR A 34 -8.42 -43.23 12.39
C TYR A 34 -8.86 -42.68 11.04
N ALA A 35 -8.91 -43.53 10.00
CA ALA A 35 -9.28 -43.09 8.66
C ALA A 35 -10.72 -42.54 8.60
N ALA A 36 -11.65 -43.14 9.34
CA ALA A 36 -13.03 -42.68 9.41
C ALA A 36 -13.14 -41.32 10.11
N GLU A 37 -12.47 -41.15 11.26
CA GLU A 37 -12.45 -39.88 12.00
C GLU A 37 -11.86 -38.74 11.16
N VAL A 38 -10.74 -38.99 10.47
CA VAL A 38 -10.10 -38.02 9.57
C VAL A 38 -11.04 -37.59 8.44
N LEU A 39 -11.65 -38.54 7.74
CA LEU A 39 -12.54 -38.24 6.62
C LEU A 39 -13.84 -37.55 7.08
N GLN A 40 -14.35 -37.87 8.27
CA GLN A 40 -15.50 -37.18 8.86
C GLN A 40 -15.14 -35.76 9.29
N ARG A 41 -13.94 -35.54 9.85
CA ARG A 41 -13.48 -34.23 10.33
C ARG A 41 -13.19 -33.26 9.19
N TYR A 42 -12.42 -33.69 8.18
CA TYR A 42 -11.93 -32.80 7.13
C TYR A 42 -12.71 -32.93 5.81
N GLY A 43 -13.31 -34.10 5.56
CA GLY A 43 -13.99 -34.39 4.31
C GLY A 43 -13.05 -34.87 3.20
N TYR A 44 -13.50 -35.90 2.46
CA TYR A 44 -12.75 -36.51 1.36
C TYR A 44 -12.32 -35.50 0.29
N TYR A 45 -13.24 -34.64 -0.16
CA TYR A 45 -12.96 -33.73 -1.27
C TYR A 45 -11.94 -32.65 -0.88
N ARG A 46 -12.00 -32.14 0.35
CA ARG A 46 -11.06 -31.16 0.88
C ARG A 46 -9.64 -31.73 0.95
N LEU A 47 -9.48 -32.90 1.56
CA LEU A 47 -8.18 -33.59 1.61
C LEU A 47 -7.68 -34.01 0.22
N SER A 48 -8.60 -34.17 -0.75
CA SER A 48 -8.20 -34.51 -2.12
C SER A 48 -7.36 -33.48 -2.85
N GLY A 49 -7.45 -32.22 -2.44
CA GLY A 49 -6.53 -31.19 -2.91
C GLY A 49 -5.09 -31.45 -2.48
N TYR A 50 -4.84 -32.09 -1.33
CA TYR A 50 -3.50 -32.25 -0.78
C TYR A 50 -2.82 -33.52 -1.28
N TRP A 51 -3.56 -34.63 -1.39
CA TRP A 51 -3.00 -35.88 -1.94
C TRP A 51 -2.92 -35.90 -3.47
N HIS A 52 -3.46 -34.91 -4.18
CA HIS A 52 -3.43 -34.88 -5.66
C HIS A 52 -2.00 -34.95 -6.22
N LEU A 53 -1.04 -34.29 -5.55
CA LEU A 53 0.38 -34.26 -5.93
C LEU A 53 1.13 -35.58 -5.64
N TYR A 54 0.52 -36.46 -4.84
CA TYR A 54 1.05 -37.78 -4.49
C TYR A 54 0.42 -38.90 -5.33
N ARG A 55 -0.35 -38.53 -6.35
CA ARG A 55 -0.79 -39.47 -7.38
C ARG A 55 0.34 -39.80 -8.35
N ASP A 56 0.38 -41.04 -8.80
CA ASP A 56 1.35 -41.50 -9.78
C ASP A 56 1.28 -40.68 -11.07
N ARG A 57 2.41 -40.63 -11.76
CA ARG A 57 2.52 -40.05 -13.10
C ARG A 57 2.56 -41.17 -14.14
N PRO A 58 2.10 -40.94 -15.37
CA PRO A 58 2.34 -41.87 -16.47
C PRO A 58 3.84 -42.19 -16.62
N ALA A 59 4.15 -43.48 -16.76
CA ALA A 59 5.52 -43.93 -17.02
C ALA A 59 5.91 -43.63 -18.49
N PRO A 60 7.16 -43.21 -18.77
CA PRO A 60 7.63 -43.08 -20.14
C PRO A 60 7.41 -44.40 -20.91
N PRO A 61 6.97 -44.35 -22.18
CA PRO A 61 6.92 -43.20 -23.08
C PRO A 61 5.63 -42.37 -23.04
N ALA A 62 4.68 -42.65 -22.14
CA ALA A 62 3.43 -41.90 -22.06
C ALA A 62 3.68 -40.43 -21.70
N PRO A 63 2.89 -39.49 -22.27
CA PRO A 63 3.03 -38.07 -21.97
C PRO A 63 2.75 -37.80 -20.48
N ARG A 64 3.57 -36.95 -19.87
CA ARG A 64 3.41 -36.52 -18.47
C ARG A 64 2.67 -35.18 -18.33
N PHE A 65 2.46 -34.49 -19.45
CA PHE A 65 1.74 -33.23 -19.52
C PHE A 65 0.67 -33.34 -20.60
N ASP A 66 -0.46 -32.68 -20.38
CA ASP A 66 -1.51 -32.54 -21.38
C ASP A 66 -1.22 -31.38 -22.35
N GLU A 67 -2.12 -31.16 -23.31
CA GLU A 67 -2.00 -30.11 -24.34
C GLU A 67 -1.96 -28.69 -23.75
N GLU A 68 -2.51 -28.51 -22.56
CA GLU A 68 -2.50 -27.25 -21.81
C GLU A 68 -1.30 -27.15 -20.85
N HIS A 69 -0.29 -28.01 -21.02
CA HIS A 69 0.92 -28.10 -20.20
C HIS A 69 0.64 -28.39 -18.72
N ARG A 70 -0.52 -28.97 -18.40
CA ARG A 70 -0.85 -29.42 -17.04
C ARG A 70 -0.34 -30.81 -16.83
N GLU A 71 0.16 -31.05 -15.63
CA GLU A 71 0.70 -32.34 -15.26
C GLU A 71 -0.40 -33.42 -15.19
N ILE A 72 -0.16 -34.55 -15.87
CA ILE A 72 -1.07 -35.69 -15.87
C ILE A 72 -0.83 -36.53 -14.62
N ARG A 73 -1.88 -36.69 -13.81
CA ARG A 73 -1.90 -37.51 -12.59
C ARG A 73 -2.86 -38.68 -12.73
N LEU A 74 -2.37 -39.88 -12.43
CA LEU A 74 -3.15 -41.11 -12.43
C LEU A 74 -4.09 -41.19 -11.23
N ASP A 75 -4.94 -42.21 -11.20
CA ASP A 75 -5.85 -42.44 -10.08
C ASP A 75 -5.20 -43.20 -8.92
N THR A 76 -4.04 -43.83 -9.14
CA THR A 76 -3.22 -44.52 -8.14
C THR A 76 -2.27 -43.56 -7.44
N PHE A 77 -1.83 -43.94 -6.24
CA PHE A 77 -0.89 -43.18 -5.42
C PHE A 77 0.53 -43.72 -5.53
N VAL A 78 1.49 -42.80 -5.41
CA VAL A 78 2.91 -43.15 -5.29
C VAL A 78 3.11 -44.07 -4.08
N PRO A 79 3.88 -45.17 -4.21
CA PRO A 79 4.14 -46.09 -3.10
C PRO A 79 4.63 -45.36 -1.84
N GLY A 80 4.08 -45.71 -0.69
CA GLY A 80 4.40 -45.07 0.60
C GLY A 80 3.57 -43.82 0.93
N THR A 81 2.63 -43.41 0.07
CA THR A 81 1.70 -42.32 0.38
C THR A 81 0.75 -42.71 1.51
N GLY A 82 0.83 -42.02 2.65
CA GLY A 82 -0.04 -42.23 3.80
C GLY A 82 -1.06 -41.11 4.01
N LEU A 83 -2.25 -41.45 4.50
CA LEU A 83 -3.29 -40.49 4.89
C LEU A 83 -2.79 -39.55 6.00
N ALA A 84 -2.00 -40.07 6.93
CA ALA A 84 -1.40 -39.26 8.01
C ALA A 84 -0.52 -38.12 7.46
N HIS A 85 0.29 -38.40 6.44
CA HIS A 85 1.09 -37.38 5.75
C HIS A 85 0.23 -36.30 5.10
N VAL A 86 -0.88 -36.70 4.47
CA VAL A 86 -1.82 -35.76 3.86
C VAL A 86 -2.47 -34.86 4.92
N VAL A 87 -2.80 -35.42 6.09
CA VAL A 87 -3.30 -34.66 7.23
C VAL A 87 -2.23 -33.68 7.73
N SER A 88 -0.96 -34.09 7.82
CA SER A 88 0.13 -33.17 8.21
C SER A 88 0.27 -31.97 7.26
N LEU A 89 0.12 -32.18 5.94
CA LEU A 89 0.08 -31.08 4.96
C LEU A 89 -1.13 -30.17 5.15
N TYR A 90 -2.29 -30.75 5.44
CA TYR A 90 -3.52 -29.99 5.69
C TYR A 90 -3.39 -29.09 6.93
N GLU A 91 -2.85 -29.63 8.03
CA GLU A 91 -2.65 -28.90 9.28
C GLU A 91 -1.57 -27.82 9.14
N PHE A 92 -0.47 -28.12 8.44
CA PHE A 92 0.50 -27.10 8.04
C PHE A 92 -0.15 -25.94 7.28
N ASP A 93 -0.95 -26.25 6.25
CA ASP A 93 -1.60 -25.23 5.43
C ASP A 93 -2.67 -24.44 6.22
N HIS A 94 -3.27 -25.06 7.24
CA HIS A 94 -4.15 -24.36 8.19
C HIS A 94 -3.38 -23.33 9.01
N GLU A 95 -2.26 -23.73 9.62
CA GLU A 95 -1.43 -22.81 10.40
C GLU A 95 -0.83 -21.70 9.51
N LEU A 96 -0.41 -22.05 8.28
CA LEU A 96 0.04 -21.09 7.28
C LEU A 96 -1.03 -20.02 6.97
N ARG A 97 -2.29 -20.42 6.76
CA ARG A 97 -3.40 -19.48 6.53
C ARG A 97 -3.61 -18.53 7.71
N MET A 98 -3.51 -19.04 8.93
CA MET A 98 -3.71 -18.23 10.14
C MET A 98 -2.63 -17.15 10.26
N ARG A 99 -1.36 -17.55 10.10
CA ARG A 99 -0.22 -16.60 10.14
C ARG A 99 -0.25 -15.60 8.98
N LEU A 100 -0.57 -16.05 7.77
CA LEU A 100 -0.79 -15.15 6.62
C LEU A 100 -1.91 -14.15 6.88
N GLY A 101 -3.02 -14.61 7.46
CA GLY A 101 -4.17 -13.76 7.78
C GLY A 101 -3.81 -12.63 8.73
N ASP A 102 -2.99 -12.90 9.74
CA ASP A 102 -2.50 -11.90 10.69
C ASP A 102 -1.66 -10.82 10.02
N VAL A 103 -0.66 -11.23 9.22
CA VAL A 103 0.19 -10.33 8.42
C VAL A 103 -0.66 -9.47 7.45
N LEU A 104 -1.57 -10.12 6.72
CA LEU A 104 -2.47 -9.45 5.76
C LEU A 104 -3.37 -8.43 6.45
N SER A 105 -3.81 -8.69 7.68
CA SER A 105 -4.66 -7.77 8.44
C SER A 105 -3.93 -6.45 8.75
N THR A 106 -2.62 -6.52 9.08
CA THR A 106 -1.80 -5.32 9.32
C THR A 106 -1.70 -4.47 8.06
N VAL A 107 -1.50 -5.10 6.90
CA VAL A 107 -1.48 -4.39 5.61
C VAL A 107 -2.85 -3.78 5.30
N GLU A 108 -3.94 -4.54 5.42
CA GLU A 108 -5.31 -4.06 5.17
C GLU A 108 -5.62 -2.82 6.03
N THR A 109 -5.34 -2.86 7.33
CA THR A 109 -5.56 -1.73 8.25
C THR A 109 -4.72 -0.50 7.89
N ALA A 110 -3.45 -0.68 7.55
CA ALA A 110 -2.59 0.43 7.14
C ALA A 110 -3.13 1.12 5.88
N PHE A 111 -3.56 0.36 4.88
CA PHE A 111 -4.13 0.93 3.65
C PHE A 111 -5.47 1.65 3.89
N ARG A 112 -6.30 1.23 4.85
CA ARG A 112 -7.51 1.98 5.25
C ARG A 112 -7.13 3.38 5.71
N PHE A 113 -6.15 3.48 6.60
CA PHE A 113 -5.66 4.76 7.08
C PHE A 113 -5.08 5.61 5.94
N PHE A 114 -4.14 5.07 5.16
CA PHE A 114 -3.44 5.88 4.15
C PHE A 114 -4.36 6.38 3.03
N ILE A 115 -5.29 5.53 2.54
CA ILE A 115 -6.28 5.94 1.54
C ILE A 115 -7.28 6.92 2.17
N GLY A 116 -7.79 6.59 3.36
CA GLY A 116 -8.78 7.41 4.07
C GLY A 116 -8.27 8.82 4.37
N HIS A 117 -7.04 8.90 4.90
CA HIS A 117 -6.39 10.16 5.24
C HIS A 117 -6.06 10.99 4.01
N ARG A 118 -5.50 10.38 2.95
CA ARG A 118 -5.18 11.08 1.70
C ARG A 118 -6.40 11.71 1.06
N LEU A 119 -7.50 10.95 0.93
CA LEU A 119 -8.74 11.45 0.36
C LEU A 119 -9.44 12.47 1.29
N GLY A 120 -9.36 12.28 2.60
CA GLY A 120 -9.97 13.18 3.58
C GLY A 120 -9.42 14.61 3.55
N ARG A 121 -8.18 14.79 3.05
CA ARG A 121 -7.60 16.11 2.79
C ARG A 121 -8.27 16.88 1.67
N ILE A 122 -8.89 16.18 0.72
CA ILE A 122 -9.59 16.79 -0.41
C ILE A 122 -10.99 17.22 0.05
N ASP A 123 -11.73 16.28 0.62
CA ASP A 123 -13.08 16.51 1.15
C ASP A 123 -13.46 15.35 2.10
N ALA A 124 -14.25 15.64 3.13
CA ALA A 124 -14.71 14.61 4.08
C ALA A 124 -15.46 13.45 3.39
N PHE A 125 -16.13 13.73 2.29
CA PHE A 125 -16.86 12.79 1.44
C PHE A 125 -16.24 12.64 0.05
N ALA A 126 -14.93 12.86 -0.10
CA ALA A 126 -14.21 12.75 -1.38
C ALA A 126 -14.53 11.44 -2.14
N HIS A 127 -14.67 10.32 -1.44
CA HIS A 127 -15.06 9.03 -2.03
C HIS A 127 -16.45 8.99 -2.69
N ARG A 128 -17.34 9.95 -2.37
CA ARG A 128 -18.66 10.15 -2.98
C ARG A 128 -18.65 11.26 -4.03
N HIS A 129 -17.47 11.80 -4.35
CA HIS A 129 -17.28 12.87 -5.30
C HIS A 129 -16.42 12.39 -6.47
N PRO A 130 -16.98 12.17 -7.67
CA PRO A 130 -16.23 11.62 -8.80
C PRO A 130 -15.09 12.52 -9.25
N TRP A 131 -15.20 13.85 -9.04
CA TRP A 131 -14.14 14.81 -9.34
C TRP A 131 -12.91 14.63 -8.43
N ALA A 132 -13.09 14.16 -7.20
CA ALA A 132 -12.01 13.88 -6.25
C ALA A 132 -11.33 12.52 -6.53
N LEU A 133 -11.92 11.70 -7.39
CA LEU A 133 -11.48 10.35 -7.75
C LEU A 133 -11.02 10.24 -9.22
N GLY A 134 -10.81 11.35 -9.92
CA GLY A 134 -10.49 11.31 -11.35
C GLY A 134 -11.48 10.49 -12.19
N ALA A 135 -12.70 10.31 -11.67
CA ALA A 135 -13.67 9.34 -12.13
C ALA A 135 -14.81 10.02 -12.89
N THR A 136 -14.51 11.16 -13.50
CA THR A 136 -15.37 11.90 -14.40
C THR A 136 -14.95 11.69 -15.84
N ARG A 137 -15.91 11.52 -16.73
CA ARG A 137 -15.73 11.47 -18.18
C ARG A 137 -16.46 12.64 -18.82
N GLN A 138 -15.82 13.27 -19.80
CA GLN A 138 -16.47 14.26 -20.66
C GLN A 138 -16.49 13.69 -22.08
N GLU A 139 -17.67 13.37 -22.60
CA GLU A 139 -17.81 12.75 -23.92
C GLU A 139 -17.65 13.76 -25.05
N ASP A 140 -18.21 14.97 -24.88
CA ASP A 140 -18.16 16.06 -25.85
C ASP A 140 -17.58 17.34 -25.25
N PRO A 141 -16.78 18.12 -26.02
CA PRO A 141 -16.33 19.46 -25.62
C PRO A 141 -17.54 20.41 -25.46
N GLY A 142 -18.09 20.49 -24.24
CA GLY A 142 -19.25 21.31 -23.90
C GLY A 142 -20.31 20.60 -23.06
N ALA A 143 -20.29 19.26 -22.99
CA ALA A 143 -21.15 18.51 -22.07
C ALA A 143 -20.60 18.59 -20.63
N PRO A 144 -21.48 18.56 -19.60
CA PRO A 144 -21.03 18.49 -18.21
C PRO A 144 -20.27 17.16 -17.96
N PRO A 145 -19.24 17.15 -17.10
CA PRO A 145 -18.54 15.92 -16.74
C PRO A 145 -19.49 14.95 -16.02
N GLU A 146 -19.53 13.70 -16.47
CA GLU A 146 -20.36 12.66 -15.86
C GLU A 146 -19.53 11.60 -15.13
N PRO A 147 -20.05 10.97 -14.06
CA PRO A 147 -19.36 9.89 -13.38
C PRO A 147 -19.16 8.67 -14.30
N THR A 148 -17.97 8.08 -14.26
CA THR A 148 -17.65 6.83 -14.97
C THR A 148 -18.51 5.65 -14.48
N ALA A 149 -18.66 4.63 -15.32
CA ALA A 149 -19.38 3.40 -14.95
C ALA A 149 -18.70 2.68 -13.78
N ALA A 150 -17.36 2.59 -13.79
CA ALA A 150 -16.58 1.99 -12.71
C ALA A 150 -16.84 2.65 -11.35
N TYR A 151 -16.91 3.98 -11.31
CA TYR A 151 -17.26 4.70 -10.09
C TYR A 151 -18.69 4.42 -9.62
N ARG A 152 -19.66 4.37 -10.54
CA ARG A 152 -21.05 4.05 -10.20
C ARG A 152 -21.19 2.65 -9.60
N GLU A 153 -20.57 1.65 -10.23
CA GLU A 153 -20.54 0.27 -9.73
C GLU A 153 -19.85 0.18 -8.36
N TRP A 154 -18.73 0.89 -8.18
CA TRP A 154 -18.03 0.97 -6.91
C TRP A 154 -18.90 1.62 -5.82
N LEU A 155 -19.56 2.73 -6.13
CA LEU A 155 -20.42 3.46 -5.20
C LEU A 155 -21.61 2.60 -4.76
N GLU A 156 -22.23 1.85 -5.67
CA GLU A 156 -23.30 0.90 -5.37
C GLU A 156 -22.84 -0.24 -4.45
N GLU A 157 -21.63 -0.77 -4.67
CA GLU A 157 -21.04 -1.75 -3.75
C GLU A 157 -20.78 -1.11 -2.38
N TYR A 158 -20.12 0.05 -2.33
CA TYR A 158 -19.83 0.76 -1.08
C TYR A 158 -21.11 1.07 -0.30
N ASP A 159 -22.17 1.58 -0.95
CA ASP A 159 -23.45 1.87 -0.31
C ASP A 159 -24.05 0.61 0.34
N ARG A 160 -23.88 -0.57 -0.26
CA ARG A 160 -24.29 -1.84 0.38
C ARG A 160 -23.48 -2.15 1.64
N HIS A 161 -22.18 -1.85 1.68
CA HIS A 161 -21.34 -2.01 2.89
C HIS A 161 -21.75 -1.01 3.97
N GLU A 162 -21.86 0.27 3.61
CA GLU A 162 -22.30 1.33 4.51
C GLU A 162 -23.66 0.96 5.13
N GLN A 163 -24.68 0.71 4.32
CA GLN A 163 -26.04 0.39 4.79
C GLN A 163 -26.11 -0.83 5.71
N ARG A 164 -25.27 -1.85 5.50
CA ARG A 164 -25.20 -3.06 6.33
C ARG A 164 -24.38 -2.89 7.60
N ALA A 165 -23.53 -1.86 7.68
CA ALA A 165 -22.72 -1.62 8.87
C ALA A 165 -23.61 -1.30 10.09
N ARG A 166 -23.27 -1.96 11.22
CA ARG A 166 -24.03 -1.91 12.49
C ARG A 166 -23.14 -1.71 13.72
N GLY A 167 -21.85 -1.45 13.55
CA GLY A 167 -20.95 -1.19 14.67
C GLY A 167 -21.38 0.02 15.48
N ASP A 168 -21.08 0.03 16.78
CA ASP A 168 -21.54 1.07 17.71
C ASP A 168 -21.15 2.49 17.24
N PHE A 169 -19.93 2.65 16.71
CA PHE A 169 -19.47 3.92 16.15
C PHE A 169 -20.32 4.38 14.95
N VAL A 170 -20.79 3.45 14.10
CA VAL A 170 -21.64 3.75 12.93
C VAL A 170 -23.03 4.15 13.39
N VAL A 171 -23.60 3.44 14.36
CA VAL A 171 -24.92 3.75 14.90
C VAL A 171 -24.90 5.13 15.56
N HIS A 172 -23.91 5.38 16.42
CA HIS A 172 -23.71 6.68 17.04
C HIS A 172 -23.53 7.79 16.00
N PHE A 173 -22.65 7.59 15.01
CA PHE A 173 -22.41 8.57 13.95
C PHE A 173 -23.70 8.92 13.21
N ARG A 174 -24.49 7.92 12.82
CA ARG A 174 -25.76 8.13 12.09
C ARG A 174 -26.79 8.94 12.87
N GLN A 175 -26.85 8.72 14.18
CA GLN A 175 -27.77 9.44 15.06
C GLN A 175 -27.35 10.90 15.23
N GLN A 176 -26.06 11.19 15.28
CA GLN A 176 -25.53 12.54 15.54
C GLN A 176 -25.35 13.37 14.26
N TYR A 177 -24.82 12.78 13.19
CA TYR A 177 -24.30 13.52 12.02
C TYR A 177 -25.03 13.22 10.70
N GLY A 178 -25.68 12.06 10.58
CA GLY A 178 -26.44 11.69 9.39
C GLY A 178 -25.99 10.37 8.73
N PRO A 179 -26.62 9.98 7.60
CA PRO A 179 -26.57 8.60 7.11
C PRO A 179 -25.21 8.18 6.54
N HIS A 180 -24.45 9.13 5.98
CA HIS A 180 -23.23 8.87 5.22
C HIS A 180 -21.98 9.12 6.04
N LEU A 181 -21.05 8.17 5.99
CA LEU A 181 -19.81 8.22 6.73
C LEU A 181 -18.76 9.06 6.00
N PRO A 182 -17.98 9.92 6.68
CA PRO A 182 -16.82 10.57 6.09
C PRO A 182 -15.73 9.53 5.82
N ILE A 183 -14.82 9.82 4.90
CA ILE A 183 -13.93 8.83 4.29
C ILE A 183 -13.03 8.08 5.30
N TRP A 184 -12.54 8.74 6.35
CA TRP A 184 -11.76 8.09 7.42
C TRP A 184 -12.59 7.14 8.30
N VAL A 185 -13.92 7.25 8.29
CA VAL A 185 -14.84 6.30 8.95
C VAL A 185 -15.35 5.27 7.94
N ALA A 186 -15.58 5.69 6.69
CA ALA A 186 -16.05 4.85 5.60
C ALA A 186 -15.10 3.67 5.33
N THR A 187 -13.78 3.92 5.35
CA THR A 187 -12.78 2.88 5.14
C THR A 187 -12.87 1.74 6.17
N GLU A 188 -13.37 2.00 7.38
CA GLU A 188 -13.53 0.97 8.42
C GLU A 188 -14.68 0.00 8.17
N VAL A 189 -15.67 0.40 7.35
CA VAL A 189 -16.79 -0.46 6.97
C VAL A 189 -16.59 -1.11 5.60
N MET A 190 -15.55 -0.72 4.85
CA MET A 190 -15.20 -1.31 3.58
C MET A 190 -14.60 -2.71 3.76
N SER A 191 -14.96 -3.64 2.88
CA SER A 191 -14.13 -4.84 2.69
C SER A 191 -12.83 -4.47 1.97
N PHE A 192 -11.79 -5.30 2.09
CA PHE A 192 -10.53 -5.08 1.36
C PHE A 192 -10.73 -4.96 -0.15
N GLY A 193 -11.73 -5.64 -0.71
CA GLY A 193 -12.06 -5.51 -2.14
C GLY A 193 -12.56 -4.13 -2.52
N VAL A 194 -13.45 -3.55 -1.71
CA VAL A 194 -13.96 -2.19 -1.93
C VAL A 194 -12.86 -1.16 -1.77
N LEU A 195 -11.98 -1.34 -0.77
CA LEU A 195 -10.83 -0.48 -0.56
C LEU A 195 -9.82 -0.55 -1.71
N SER A 196 -9.50 -1.76 -2.19
CA SER A 196 -8.61 -1.97 -3.34
C SER A 196 -9.17 -1.30 -4.60
N SER A 197 -10.48 -1.40 -4.85
CA SER A 197 -11.11 -0.72 -5.99
C SER A 197 -11.20 0.78 -5.81
N LEU A 198 -11.30 1.29 -4.57
CA LEU A 198 -11.21 2.72 -4.30
C LEU A 198 -9.83 3.28 -4.65
N TYR A 199 -8.76 2.55 -4.34
CA TYR A 199 -7.40 2.93 -4.74
C TYR A 199 -7.29 3.12 -6.26
N ASP A 200 -7.86 2.20 -7.05
CA ASP A 200 -7.84 2.29 -8.52
C ASP A 200 -8.60 3.54 -9.04
N LEU A 201 -9.58 4.00 -8.27
CA LEU A 201 -10.33 5.24 -8.50
C LEU A 201 -9.66 6.47 -7.89
N MET A 202 -8.50 6.42 -7.25
CA MET A 202 -7.87 7.66 -6.77
C MET A 202 -7.27 8.45 -7.93
N LEU A 203 -7.05 9.76 -7.75
CA LEU A 203 -6.29 10.55 -8.72
C LEU A 203 -4.88 9.96 -8.91
N GLN A 204 -4.36 9.97 -10.14
CA GLN A 204 -3.04 9.40 -10.43
C GLN A 204 -1.92 9.96 -9.52
N PRO A 205 -1.83 11.27 -9.24
CA PRO A 205 -0.85 11.80 -8.29
C PRO A 205 -0.96 11.19 -6.89
N ASP A 206 -2.17 10.94 -6.39
CA ASP A 206 -2.36 10.32 -5.07
C ASP A 206 -1.95 8.85 -5.07
N GLN A 207 -2.25 8.11 -6.15
CA GLN A 207 -1.78 6.73 -6.31
C GLN A 207 -0.24 6.66 -6.37
N GLU A 208 0.40 7.60 -7.09
CA GLU A 208 1.86 7.68 -7.20
C GLU A 208 2.51 8.01 -5.86
N ILE A 209 1.93 8.92 -5.07
CA ILE A 209 2.38 9.24 -3.71
C ILE A 209 2.28 8.01 -2.81
N LEU A 210 1.16 7.27 -2.86
CA LEU A 210 1.01 6.02 -2.11
C LEU A 210 2.02 4.95 -2.55
N ALA A 211 2.22 4.75 -3.85
CA ALA A 211 3.24 3.81 -4.35
C ALA A 211 4.65 4.18 -3.91
N ALA A 212 5.01 5.47 -3.99
CA ALA A 212 6.31 5.96 -3.56
C ALA A 212 6.52 5.87 -2.04
N ARG A 213 5.46 6.05 -1.22
CA ARG A 213 5.50 5.80 0.24
C ARG A 213 5.99 4.40 0.56
N PHE A 214 5.49 3.40 -0.18
CA PHE A 214 5.88 2.00 -0.05
C PHE A 214 7.07 1.61 -0.91
N GLN A 215 7.77 2.59 -1.51
CA GLN A 215 8.98 2.36 -2.30
C GLN A 215 8.77 1.44 -3.50
N VAL A 216 7.54 1.36 -4.00
CA VAL A 216 7.18 0.64 -5.20
C VAL A 216 7.42 1.59 -6.36
N ARG A 217 8.51 1.39 -7.10
CA ARG A 217 9.02 2.39 -8.06
C ARG A 217 9.04 1.90 -9.50
N THR A 218 8.75 2.82 -10.41
CA THR A 218 8.97 2.63 -11.84
C THR A 218 10.47 2.70 -12.14
N ALA A 219 10.86 2.30 -13.35
CA ALA A 219 12.25 2.36 -13.82
C ALA A 219 12.85 3.78 -13.85
N ASP A 220 12.00 4.81 -13.79
CA ASP A 220 12.36 6.23 -13.80
C ASP A 220 12.29 6.85 -12.40
N GLY A 221 12.03 6.06 -11.36
CA GLY A 221 12.07 6.47 -9.95
C GLY A 221 10.76 7.02 -9.37
N HIS A 222 9.72 7.16 -10.19
CA HIS A 222 8.38 7.55 -9.75
C HIS A 222 7.64 6.42 -9.04
N GLY A 223 6.57 6.73 -8.30
CA GLY A 223 5.71 5.71 -7.70
C GLY A 223 5.02 4.85 -8.77
N ASP A 224 5.20 3.53 -8.72
CA ASP A 224 4.57 2.58 -9.64
C ASP A 224 3.15 2.25 -9.15
N ARG A 225 2.22 3.14 -9.48
CA ARG A 225 0.81 3.01 -9.11
C ARG A 225 0.16 1.72 -9.60
N GLY A 226 0.62 1.20 -10.76
CA GLY A 226 0.09 -0.01 -11.38
C GLY A 226 0.52 -1.26 -10.62
N ALA A 227 1.81 -1.37 -10.29
CA ALA A 227 2.32 -2.46 -9.47
C ALA A 227 1.66 -2.48 -8.08
N LEU A 228 1.52 -1.31 -7.42
CA LEU A 228 0.85 -1.26 -6.12
C LEU A 228 -0.63 -1.67 -6.20
N GLY A 229 -1.38 -1.19 -7.20
CA GLY A 229 -2.78 -1.60 -7.40
C GLY A 229 -2.93 -3.10 -7.67
N ASN A 230 -2.04 -3.67 -8.49
CA ASN A 230 -1.95 -5.11 -8.71
C ASN A 230 -1.70 -5.87 -7.39
N TRP A 231 -0.76 -5.41 -6.57
CA TRP A 231 -0.44 -6.04 -5.28
C TRP A 231 -1.64 -6.02 -4.33
N LEU A 232 -2.35 -4.90 -4.20
CA LEU A 232 -3.57 -4.84 -3.38
C LEU A 232 -4.62 -5.84 -3.84
N ASN A 233 -4.82 -5.97 -5.16
CA ASN A 233 -5.73 -6.96 -5.73
C ASN A 233 -5.28 -8.42 -5.49
N ASN A 234 -3.98 -8.70 -5.62
CA ASN A 234 -3.39 -10.01 -5.31
C ASN A 234 -3.57 -10.35 -3.82
N LEU A 235 -3.14 -9.46 -2.91
CA LEU A 235 -3.25 -9.67 -1.46
C LEU A 235 -4.70 -9.83 -1.01
N ARG A 236 -5.64 -9.08 -1.60
CA ARG A 236 -7.09 -9.29 -1.42
C ARG A 236 -7.51 -10.72 -1.81
N ASN A 237 -7.03 -11.23 -2.94
CA ASN A 237 -7.34 -12.59 -3.38
C ASN A 237 -6.78 -13.64 -2.39
N VAL A 238 -5.52 -13.49 -1.98
CA VAL A 238 -4.89 -14.36 -0.97
C VAL A 238 -5.65 -14.32 0.35
N ARG A 239 -6.02 -13.12 0.82
CA ARG A 239 -6.81 -12.94 2.04
C ARG A 239 -8.14 -13.67 1.97
N ASN A 240 -8.84 -13.57 0.84
CA ASN A 240 -10.11 -14.29 0.64
C ASN A 240 -9.91 -15.81 0.61
N ILE A 241 -8.82 -16.31 0.01
CA ILE A 241 -8.46 -17.74 0.07
C ILE A 241 -8.28 -18.18 1.53
N CYS A 242 -7.53 -17.42 2.34
CA CYS A 242 -7.35 -17.72 3.75
C CYS A 242 -8.69 -17.73 4.50
N ALA A 243 -9.51 -16.68 4.34
CA ALA A 243 -10.79 -16.52 5.03
C ALA A 243 -11.84 -17.59 4.65
N HIS A 244 -11.77 -18.13 3.44
CA HIS A 244 -12.63 -19.22 2.96
C HIS A 244 -12.01 -20.62 3.15
N TYR A 245 -10.92 -20.73 3.90
CA TYR A 245 -10.23 -21.99 4.18
C TYR A 245 -9.78 -22.72 2.91
N GLY A 246 -9.42 -21.97 1.86
CA GLY A 246 -8.88 -22.49 0.61
C GLY A 246 -7.42 -22.91 0.74
N ARG A 247 -6.96 -23.85 -0.10
CA ARG A 247 -5.58 -24.34 -0.06
C ARG A 247 -4.60 -23.25 -0.49
N VAL A 248 -3.57 -22.97 0.32
CA VAL A 248 -2.49 -22.02 0.00
C VAL A 248 -1.23 -22.76 -0.42
N TRP A 249 -0.91 -23.87 0.25
CA TRP A 249 0.20 -24.74 -0.07
C TRP A 249 0.12 -25.25 -1.51
N ASN A 250 1.23 -25.09 -2.22
CA ASN A 250 1.40 -25.42 -3.63
C ASN A 250 0.19 -24.98 -4.50
N ARG A 251 -0.26 -23.74 -4.28
CA ARG A 251 -1.23 -23.05 -5.14
C ARG A 251 -0.47 -22.21 -6.16
N ALA A 252 -0.97 -22.16 -7.38
CA ALA A 252 -0.71 -21.07 -8.30
C ALA A 252 -1.88 -20.08 -8.16
N PHE A 253 -1.59 -18.84 -7.82
CA PHE A 253 -2.60 -17.80 -7.65
C PHE A 253 -3.06 -17.27 -9.01
N ASP A 254 -4.36 -17.00 -9.13
CA ASP A 254 -4.98 -16.58 -10.39
C ASP A 254 -4.67 -15.11 -10.72
N VAL A 255 -4.37 -14.31 -9.71
CA VAL A 255 -3.91 -12.92 -9.85
C VAL A 255 -2.39 -12.93 -9.80
N LEU A 256 -1.74 -12.68 -10.94
CA LEU A 256 -0.27 -12.56 -11.00
C LEU A 256 0.18 -11.30 -10.26
N ILE A 257 1.35 -11.39 -9.62
CA ILE A 257 2.03 -10.26 -8.99
C ILE A 257 2.84 -9.54 -10.07
N ASP A 258 2.56 -8.26 -10.27
CA ASP A 258 3.35 -7.43 -11.15
C ASP A 258 4.64 -6.98 -10.45
N ALA A 259 5.79 -7.32 -11.02
CA ALA A 259 7.06 -6.74 -10.59
C ALA A 259 7.06 -5.23 -10.85
N PRO A 260 7.56 -4.38 -9.93
CA PRO A 260 7.69 -2.95 -10.20
C PRO A 260 8.61 -2.66 -11.38
N GLY A 261 8.43 -1.51 -12.03
CA GLY A 261 9.28 -1.10 -13.16
C GLY A 261 10.78 -1.12 -12.84
N GLN A 262 11.18 -0.72 -11.63
CA GLN A 262 12.57 -0.77 -11.19
C GLN A 262 13.08 -2.22 -11.09
N ALA A 263 12.33 -3.11 -10.45
CA ALA A 263 12.69 -4.52 -10.28
C ALA A 263 12.81 -5.29 -11.60
N ARG A 264 12.07 -4.88 -12.65
CA ARG A 264 12.23 -5.43 -14.00
C ARG A 264 13.49 -4.99 -14.71
N LYS A 265 14.02 -3.81 -14.35
CA LYS A 265 15.17 -3.18 -15.02
C LYS A 265 16.49 -3.54 -14.34
N ASP A 266 16.46 -3.70 -13.03
CA ASP A 266 17.63 -3.95 -12.19
C ASP A 266 17.56 -5.37 -11.58
N ALA A 267 18.47 -6.24 -12.01
CA ALA A 267 18.51 -7.63 -11.55
C ALA A 267 18.99 -7.78 -10.11
N ASP A 268 19.66 -6.75 -9.56
CA ASP A 268 20.12 -6.72 -8.17
C ASP A 268 19.08 -6.08 -7.22
N ASP A 269 17.92 -5.65 -7.75
CA ASP A 269 16.83 -5.12 -6.94
C ASP A 269 16.24 -6.19 -6.01
N LEU A 270 15.84 -5.78 -4.80
CA LEU A 270 15.28 -6.66 -3.76
C LEU A 270 14.05 -7.45 -4.22
N LEU A 271 13.33 -6.93 -5.21
CA LEU A 271 12.10 -7.48 -5.75
C LEU A 271 12.29 -8.10 -7.14
N ALA A 272 13.52 -8.20 -7.66
CA ALA A 272 13.80 -8.70 -9.01
C ALA A 272 13.20 -10.10 -9.26
N SER A 273 13.16 -10.96 -8.25
CA SER A 273 12.55 -12.30 -8.36
C SER A 273 11.05 -12.26 -8.69
N LEU A 274 10.34 -11.15 -8.46
CA LEU A 274 8.95 -11.01 -8.89
C LEU A 274 8.80 -10.98 -10.42
N ALA A 275 9.88 -10.71 -11.17
CA ALA A 275 9.86 -10.77 -12.63
C ALA A 275 9.97 -12.21 -13.17
N GLU A 276 10.32 -13.19 -12.32
CA GLU A 276 10.52 -14.58 -12.72
C GLU A 276 9.19 -15.35 -12.76
N GLU A 277 9.00 -16.12 -13.85
CA GLU A 277 7.90 -17.07 -13.95
C GLU A 277 8.02 -18.14 -12.87
N GLY A 278 6.94 -18.35 -12.11
CA GLY A 278 6.92 -19.32 -11.00
C GLY A 278 7.24 -18.72 -9.63
N THR A 279 7.65 -17.45 -9.55
CA THR A 279 7.64 -16.68 -8.30
C THR A 279 6.43 -15.74 -8.25
N ASN A 280 6.13 -15.06 -9.36
CA ASN A 280 5.07 -14.05 -9.48
C ASN A 280 3.63 -14.56 -9.24
N ASN A 281 3.42 -15.87 -9.08
CA ASN A 281 2.10 -16.45 -8.80
C ASN A 281 2.14 -17.51 -7.69
N ARG A 282 3.19 -17.51 -6.87
CA ARG A 282 3.38 -18.47 -5.78
C ARG A 282 3.50 -17.78 -4.43
N LEU A 283 3.48 -18.59 -3.37
CA LEU A 283 3.54 -18.10 -1.99
C LEU A 283 4.77 -17.23 -1.74
N TYR A 284 5.94 -17.59 -2.28
CA TYR A 284 7.15 -16.79 -2.12
C TYR A 284 6.96 -15.35 -2.61
N GLY A 285 6.38 -15.14 -3.79
CA GLY A 285 6.09 -13.79 -4.30
C GLY A 285 5.15 -13.01 -3.38
N VAL A 286 4.13 -13.67 -2.83
CA VAL A 286 3.20 -13.06 -1.85
C VAL A 286 3.96 -12.64 -0.58
N LEU A 287 4.81 -13.51 -0.04
CA LEU A 287 5.61 -13.19 1.15
C LEU A 287 6.61 -12.07 0.88
N LEU A 288 7.21 -12.02 -0.31
CA LEU A 288 8.15 -10.97 -0.69
C LEU A 288 7.45 -9.60 -0.76
N VAL A 289 6.27 -9.53 -1.37
CA VAL A 289 5.42 -8.33 -1.36
C VAL A 289 5.03 -7.93 0.05
N LEU A 290 4.56 -8.88 0.87
CA LEU A 290 4.17 -8.61 2.26
C LEU A 290 5.35 -8.10 3.10
N ARG A 291 6.53 -8.71 2.96
CA ARG A 291 7.75 -8.27 3.65
C ARG A 291 8.11 -6.84 3.24
N HIS A 292 8.11 -6.55 1.95
CA HIS A 292 8.44 -5.22 1.43
C HIS A 292 7.48 -4.14 1.96
N LEU A 293 6.17 -4.39 1.90
CA LEU A 293 5.17 -3.45 2.41
C LEU A 293 5.30 -3.25 3.93
N LEU A 294 5.50 -4.33 4.69
CA LEU A 294 5.60 -4.23 6.15
C LEU A 294 6.86 -3.52 6.63
N LEU A 295 7.96 -3.57 5.86
CA LEU A 295 9.14 -2.75 6.15
C LEU A 295 8.86 -1.23 6.11
N SER A 296 7.75 -0.81 5.50
CA SER A 296 7.27 0.59 5.51
C SER A 296 6.06 0.81 6.43
N ILE A 297 5.41 -0.24 6.95
CA ILE A 297 4.20 -0.11 7.78
C ILE A 297 4.53 -0.31 9.26
N ALA A 298 5.33 -1.33 9.56
CA ALA A 298 5.70 -1.77 10.90
C ALA A 298 7.10 -2.41 10.84
N PRO A 299 8.16 -1.61 10.59
CA PRO A 299 9.53 -2.10 10.36
C PRO A 299 10.10 -2.93 11.53
N GLU A 300 9.59 -2.72 12.73
CA GLU A 300 9.95 -3.46 13.94
C GLU A 300 9.42 -4.90 13.97
N LYS A 301 8.43 -5.23 13.13
CA LYS A 301 7.81 -6.56 13.10
C LYS A 301 8.56 -7.54 12.23
N GLY A 302 8.88 -8.70 12.81
CA GLY A 302 9.55 -9.82 12.15
C GLY A 302 8.59 -10.83 11.50
N ASP A 303 7.28 -10.61 11.56
CA ASP A 303 6.24 -11.63 11.34
C ASP A 303 6.36 -12.36 9.99
N VAL A 304 6.77 -11.68 8.92
CA VAL A 304 6.93 -12.30 7.59
C VAL A 304 8.20 -13.15 7.50
N VAL A 305 9.25 -12.76 8.21
CA VAL A 305 10.48 -13.57 8.34
C VAL A 305 10.16 -14.81 9.19
N ASP A 306 9.43 -14.65 10.30
CA ASP A 306 8.95 -15.78 11.11
C ASP A 306 8.08 -16.74 10.31
N LEU A 307 7.23 -16.21 9.42
CA LEU A 307 6.41 -17.01 8.53
C LEU A 307 7.24 -17.79 7.49
N ALA A 308 8.26 -17.15 6.90
CA ALA A 308 9.18 -17.83 5.98
C ALA A 308 10.02 -18.91 6.70
N ASP A 309 10.51 -18.61 7.90
CA ASP A 309 11.22 -19.57 8.77
C ASP A 309 10.33 -20.78 9.12
N PHE A 310 9.06 -20.52 9.47
CA PHE A 310 8.05 -21.56 9.71
C PHE A 310 7.83 -22.45 8.48
N VAL A 311 7.69 -21.85 7.28
CA VAL A 311 7.51 -22.61 6.03
C VAL A 311 8.73 -23.49 5.76
N GLU A 312 9.93 -22.95 5.93
CA GLU A 312 11.19 -23.69 5.74
C GLU A 312 11.33 -24.85 6.74
N GLU A 313 11.04 -24.62 8.03
CA GLU A 313 11.04 -25.67 9.04
C GLU A 313 10.05 -26.78 8.68
N LYS A 314 8.80 -26.40 8.36
CA LYS A 314 7.73 -27.35 8.03
C LYS A 314 7.98 -28.09 6.73
N SER A 315 8.68 -27.49 5.77
CA SER A 315 9.12 -28.18 4.54
C SER A 315 9.94 -29.42 4.86
N ARG A 316 10.84 -29.34 5.85
CA ARG A 316 11.73 -30.43 6.27
C ARG A 316 10.96 -31.48 7.07
N THR A 317 10.07 -31.06 7.98
CA THR A 317 9.34 -32.00 8.85
C THR A 317 8.18 -32.69 8.14
N VAL A 318 7.48 -31.98 7.25
CA VAL A 318 6.34 -32.51 6.49
C VAL A 318 6.82 -33.14 5.18
N GLY A 319 7.99 -32.79 4.65
CA GLY A 319 8.57 -33.45 3.48
C GLY A 319 8.04 -32.93 2.15
N PHE A 320 8.01 -31.61 1.97
CA PHE A 320 7.77 -30.96 0.67
C PHE A 320 8.92 -30.02 0.33
N GLY A 321 9.13 -29.77 -0.96
CA GLY A 321 10.19 -28.88 -1.43
C GLY A 321 9.76 -27.40 -1.43
N MET A 322 10.69 -26.51 -1.10
CA MET A 322 10.46 -25.05 -1.05
C MET A 322 10.17 -24.48 -2.45
N GLU A 323 10.72 -25.09 -3.50
CA GLU A 323 10.48 -24.74 -4.90
C GLU A 323 9.00 -24.89 -5.30
N GLN A 324 8.25 -25.80 -4.65
CA GLN A 324 6.81 -25.95 -4.87
C GLN A 324 6.00 -24.74 -4.39
N LEU A 325 6.59 -23.93 -3.52
CA LEU A 325 6.04 -22.68 -3.00
C LEU A 325 6.63 -21.46 -3.70
N GLY A 326 7.46 -21.67 -4.74
CA GLY A 326 8.08 -20.64 -5.56
C GLY A 326 9.31 -19.97 -4.96
N PHE A 327 9.89 -20.56 -3.89
CA PHE A 327 11.14 -20.07 -3.31
C PHE A 327 12.32 -20.46 -4.20
N PRO A 328 13.15 -19.51 -4.67
CA PRO A 328 14.43 -19.81 -5.31
C PRO A 328 15.40 -20.47 -4.32
N ASP A 329 16.32 -21.31 -4.78
CA ASP A 329 17.32 -21.96 -3.91
C ASP A 329 18.15 -20.94 -3.10
N SER A 330 18.39 -19.76 -3.69
CA SER A 330 19.17 -18.66 -3.12
C SER A 330 18.32 -17.65 -2.36
N TRP A 331 17.05 -17.90 -2.05
CA TRP A 331 16.16 -16.89 -1.45
C TRP A 331 16.72 -16.24 -0.18
N ARG A 332 17.40 -17.02 0.68
CA ARG A 332 18.07 -16.55 1.90
C ARG A 332 19.23 -15.58 1.66
N SER A 333 19.76 -15.51 0.44
CA SER A 333 20.83 -14.57 0.10
C SER A 333 20.34 -13.14 -0.10
N SER A 334 19.04 -12.94 -0.33
CA SER A 334 18.46 -11.61 -0.42
C SER A 334 18.42 -10.96 0.97
N PRO A 335 18.96 -9.73 1.13
CA PRO A 335 19.04 -9.08 2.44
C PRO A 335 17.65 -8.75 3.02
N ILE A 336 16.58 -8.72 2.21
CA ILE A 336 15.22 -8.44 2.69
C ILE A 336 14.71 -9.46 3.73
N TRP A 337 15.31 -10.65 3.74
CA TRP A 337 15.01 -11.73 4.69
C TRP A 337 15.85 -11.68 5.97
N ASP A 338 16.81 -10.76 6.09
CA ASP A 338 17.46 -10.46 7.36
C ASP A 338 16.47 -9.72 8.28
N ARG A 339 16.45 -10.10 9.56
CA ARG A 339 15.61 -9.47 10.59
C ARG A 339 16.04 -8.04 10.87
N ALA A 340 17.33 -7.73 10.75
CA ALA A 340 17.87 -6.39 10.94
C ALA A 340 17.74 -5.50 9.69
N PHE A 341 17.29 -6.06 8.56
CA PHE A 341 17.11 -5.29 7.34
C PHE A 341 16.00 -4.25 7.51
N ALA A 342 16.30 -3.03 7.07
CA ALA A 342 15.36 -1.91 7.05
C ALA A 342 15.42 -1.24 5.67
N LEU A 343 14.26 -0.76 5.22
CA LEU A 343 14.21 0.15 4.08
C LEU A 343 14.57 1.58 4.52
N ASP A 344 14.96 2.40 3.55
CA ASP A 344 15.10 3.84 3.77
C ASP A 344 13.77 4.43 4.27
N ARG A 345 13.82 5.22 5.36
CA ARG A 345 12.63 5.82 5.97
C ARG A 345 12.22 7.12 5.27
N SER A 346 13.11 7.76 4.52
CA SER A 346 12.86 9.07 3.91
C SER A 346 11.63 9.10 3.00
N PRO A 347 11.36 8.11 2.11
CA PRO A 347 10.15 8.11 1.28
C PRO A 347 8.84 8.05 2.10
N MET A 348 8.81 7.26 3.18
CA MET A 348 7.66 7.18 4.06
C MET A 348 7.44 8.51 4.79
N MET A 349 8.52 9.11 5.29
CA MET A 349 8.47 10.41 5.96
C MET A 349 7.96 11.49 5.00
N ALA A 350 8.56 11.61 3.82
CA ALA A 350 8.17 12.56 2.78
C ALA A 350 6.68 12.43 2.44
N ALA A 351 6.17 11.21 2.22
CA ALA A 351 4.74 10.99 1.96
C ALA A 351 3.85 11.48 3.11
N SER A 352 4.27 11.28 4.36
CA SER A 352 3.58 11.79 5.55
C SER A 352 3.64 13.33 5.65
N LEU A 353 4.73 13.97 5.23
CA LEU A 353 4.79 15.43 5.13
C LEU A 353 3.79 15.97 4.09
N LEU A 354 3.65 15.29 2.95
CA LEU A 354 2.63 15.63 1.94
C LEU A 354 1.20 15.43 2.45
N ASP A 355 1.00 14.61 3.48
CA ASP A 355 -0.29 14.43 4.15
C ASP A 355 -0.56 15.53 5.21
N ARG A 356 0.42 16.34 5.59
CA ARG A 356 0.30 17.37 6.64
C ARG A 356 -0.01 18.76 6.14
N ALA A 357 0.28 19.06 4.88
CA ALA A 357 0.07 20.38 4.30
C ALA A 357 -0.44 20.26 2.86
N GLU A 358 -1.28 21.20 2.44
CA GLU A 358 -1.58 21.33 1.01
C GLU A 358 -0.28 21.62 0.28
N CYS A 359 0.02 20.83 -0.76
CA CYS A 359 1.29 20.89 -1.46
C CYS A 359 1.05 21.10 -2.94
N MET A 360 1.85 21.98 -3.54
CA MET A 360 1.90 22.20 -4.98
C MET A 360 3.11 21.47 -5.56
N THR A 361 2.96 20.88 -6.74
CA THR A 361 4.08 20.41 -7.55
C THR A 361 4.98 21.57 -7.99
N ALA A 362 6.22 21.28 -8.39
CA ALA A 362 7.10 22.30 -8.96
C ALA A 362 6.53 23.06 -10.17
N ALA A 363 5.58 22.47 -10.91
CA ALA A 363 4.90 23.16 -12.01
C ALA A 363 3.87 24.16 -11.48
N GLU A 364 3.04 23.74 -10.53
CA GLU A 364 2.00 24.57 -9.90
C GLU A 364 2.61 25.71 -9.10
N THR A 365 3.65 25.45 -8.30
CA THR A 365 4.38 26.49 -7.56
C THR A 365 4.96 27.54 -8.50
N ARG A 366 5.55 27.15 -9.64
CA ARG A 366 6.03 28.15 -10.60
C ARG A 366 4.89 28.97 -11.19
N ALA A 367 3.75 28.34 -11.47
CA ALA A 367 2.58 29.04 -12.00
C ALA A 367 2.00 30.04 -10.98
N SER A 368 2.02 29.70 -9.68
CA SER A 368 1.53 30.58 -8.61
C SER A 368 2.43 31.80 -8.36
N LEU A 369 3.71 31.78 -8.77
CA LEU A 369 4.66 32.88 -8.61
C LEU A 369 4.40 34.07 -9.57
N THR A 370 3.21 34.66 -9.51
CA THR A 370 2.82 35.79 -10.38
C THR A 370 3.59 37.08 -10.09
N GLY A 371 4.28 37.20 -8.95
CA GLY A 371 5.17 38.32 -8.61
C GLY A 371 6.54 38.28 -9.32
N ALA A 372 6.87 37.21 -10.05
CA ALA A 372 8.18 37.10 -10.71
C ALA A 372 8.42 38.19 -11.78
N GLU A 373 9.49 38.97 -11.61
CA GLU A 373 9.87 40.05 -12.52
C GLU A 373 10.56 39.53 -13.80
N VAL A 374 10.14 40.06 -14.95
CA VAL A 374 10.71 39.68 -16.24
C VAL A 374 11.91 40.59 -16.56
N ILE A 375 13.06 39.98 -16.83
CA ILE A 375 14.26 40.69 -17.29
C ILE A 375 13.93 41.47 -18.57
N ASP A 376 14.34 42.74 -18.63
CA ASP A 376 14.02 43.69 -19.69
C ASP A 376 12.51 43.85 -19.90
N ALA A 377 11.74 44.15 -18.85
CA ALA A 377 10.28 44.31 -18.94
C ALA A 377 9.86 45.32 -20.03
N GLU A 378 10.67 46.34 -20.28
CA GLU A 378 10.45 47.41 -21.28
C GLU A 378 10.56 46.94 -22.74
N ARG A 379 11.14 45.77 -23.00
CA ARG A 379 11.29 45.24 -24.36
C ARG A 379 9.93 44.81 -24.93
N THR A 380 9.56 45.35 -26.09
CA THR A 380 8.37 44.93 -26.84
C THR A 380 8.44 43.44 -27.19
N ARG A 381 7.44 42.67 -26.76
CA ARG A 381 7.32 41.23 -26.98
C ARG A 381 5.97 40.90 -27.60
N THR A 382 5.93 39.88 -28.45
CA THR A 382 4.64 39.27 -28.83
C THR A 382 4.00 38.58 -27.61
N PRO A 383 2.68 38.32 -27.60
CA PRO A 383 2.02 37.62 -26.48
C PRO A 383 2.67 36.28 -26.12
N ALA A 384 3.06 35.49 -27.12
CA ALA A 384 3.76 34.22 -26.91
C ALA A 384 5.16 34.40 -26.30
N GLN A 385 5.89 35.44 -26.71
CA GLN A 385 7.20 35.78 -26.14
C GLN A 385 7.07 36.29 -24.70
N ALA A 386 6.05 37.09 -24.39
CA ALA A 386 5.76 37.57 -23.05
C ALA A 386 5.43 36.40 -22.10
N ALA A 387 4.57 35.46 -22.54
CA ALA A 387 4.25 34.26 -21.77
C ALA A 387 5.48 33.38 -21.50
N ARG A 388 6.35 33.19 -22.50
CA ARG A 388 7.61 32.45 -22.33
C ARG A 388 8.57 33.15 -21.37
N ALA A 389 8.68 34.46 -21.46
CA ALA A 389 9.51 35.26 -20.57
C ALA A 389 9.00 35.21 -19.12
N LYS A 390 7.68 35.26 -18.91
CA LYS A 390 7.06 35.10 -17.58
C LYS A 390 7.36 33.73 -16.97
N LYS A 391 7.19 32.64 -17.74
CA LYS A 391 7.55 31.28 -17.28
C LYS A 391 9.03 31.15 -16.93
N ALA A 392 9.92 31.83 -17.66
CA ALA A 392 11.34 31.84 -17.36
C ALA A 392 11.64 32.60 -16.05
N ALA A 393 11.00 33.76 -15.84
CA ALA A 393 11.11 34.53 -14.60
C ALA A 393 10.62 33.71 -13.38
N GLN A 394 9.45 33.07 -13.49
CA GLN A 394 8.89 32.19 -12.46
C GLN A 394 9.85 31.04 -12.09
N ARG A 395 10.44 30.39 -13.11
CA ARG A 395 11.43 29.33 -12.89
C ARG A 395 12.70 29.86 -12.20
N SER A 396 13.14 31.06 -12.59
CA SER A 396 14.31 31.70 -11.97
C SER A 396 14.04 32.06 -10.52
N LEU A 397 12.85 32.59 -10.21
CA LEU A 397 12.48 32.99 -8.86
C LEU A 397 12.44 31.79 -7.91
N LEU A 398 11.77 30.69 -8.29
CA LEU A 398 11.78 29.47 -7.47
C LEU A 398 13.20 28.92 -7.26
N ARG A 399 14.07 28.98 -8.28
CA ARG A 399 15.47 28.58 -8.14
C ARG A 399 16.24 29.46 -7.15
N THR A 400 15.96 30.76 -7.14
CA THR A 400 16.54 31.69 -6.17
C THR A 400 16.10 31.31 -4.76
N TYR A 401 14.81 31.05 -4.55
CA TYR A 401 14.30 30.62 -3.24
C TYR A 401 14.98 29.34 -2.73
N LEU A 402 15.12 28.34 -3.60
CA LEU A 402 15.82 27.09 -3.28
C LEU A 402 17.30 27.33 -2.95
N LYS A 403 17.99 28.16 -3.75
CA LYS A 403 19.41 28.48 -3.52
C LYS A 403 19.64 29.14 -2.16
N HIS A 404 18.68 29.92 -1.68
CA HIS A 404 18.77 30.61 -0.40
C HIS A 404 18.16 29.84 0.78
N ASN A 405 17.71 28.61 0.56
CA ASN A 405 17.07 27.74 1.58
C ASN A 405 15.90 28.43 2.31
N VAL A 406 15.11 29.22 1.59
CA VAL A 406 13.95 29.94 2.17
C VAL A 406 12.63 29.17 2.01
N VAL A 407 12.63 28.08 1.25
CA VAL A 407 11.44 27.26 0.94
C VAL A 407 11.63 25.84 1.44
N ILE A 408 10.59 25.30 2.07
CA ILE A 408 10.42 23.89 2.39
C ILE A 408 10.10 23.16 1.07
N GLU A 409 10.98 22.24 0.68
CA GLU A 409 10.82 21.32 -0.43
C GLU A 409 10.68 19.90 0.12
N VAL A 410 9.67 19.16 -0.34
CA VAL A 410 9.50 17.73 -0.05
C VAL A 410 9.64 16.98 -1.37
N GLU A 411 10.60 16.07 -1.45
CA GLU A 411 10.80 15.24 -2.64
C GLU A 411 10.32 13.81 -2.36
N LEU A 412 9.48 13.27 -3.26
CA LEU A 412 8.99 11.90 -3.18
C LEU A 412 8.90 11.30 -4.58
N GLY A 413 9.56 10.16 -4.79
CA GLY A 413 9.55 9.46 -6.08
C GLY A 413 10.00 10.35 -7.24
N GLY A 414 11.07 11.15 -7.05
CA GLY A 414 11.58 12.10 -8.04
C GLY A 414 10.70 13.34 -8.29
N THR A 415 9.54 13.44 -7.64
CA THR A 415 8.64 14.59 -7.74
C THR A 415 8.86 15.54 -6.56
N LYS A 416 9.03 16.83 -6.86
CA LYS A 416 9.22 17.89 -5.86
C LYS A 416 7.91 18.60 -5.58
N PHE A 417 7.61 18.72 -4.30
CA PHE A 417 6.41 19.33 -3.75
C PHE A 417 6.79 20.47 -2.79
N TYR A 418 5.91 21.47 -2.72
CA TYR A 418 6.10 22.66 -1.91
C TYR A 418 4.81 22.94 -1.14
N PRO A 419 4.84 22.95 0.20
CA PRO A 419 3.70 23.38 1.00
C PRO A 419 3.20 24.76 0.56
N ALA A 420 1.90 24.86 0.29
CA ALA A 420 1.29 26.00 -0.38
C ALA A 420 1.25 27.26 0.49
N PHE A 421 1.16 27.10 1.82
CA PHE A 421 1.09 28.20 2.78
C PHE A 421 2.29 29.16 2.73
N GLN A 422 3.42 28.73 2.15
CA GLN A 422 4.64 29.52 2.02
C GLN A 422 4.49 30.68 1.03
N PHE A 423 3.49 30.61 0.15
CA PHE A 423 3.32 31.55 -0.96
C PHE A 423 2.03 32.37 -0.77
N ARG A 424 2.16 33.69 -0.90
CA ARG A 424 1.05 34.65 -0.85
C ARG A 424 1.31 35.76 -1.87
N ASP A 425 0.25 36.25 -2.51
CA ASP A 425 0.31 37.35 -3.49
C ASP A 425 1.36 37.17 -4.60
N GLY A 426 1.58 35.91 -5.02
CA GLY A 426 2.47 35.58 -6.11
C GLY A 426 3.96 35.56 -5.80
N LYS A 427 4.34 35.62 -4.52
CA LYS A 427 5.73 35.45 -4.05
C LYS A 427 5.77 34.64 -2.76
N ILE A 428 6.98 34.40 -2.23
CA ILE A 428 7.13 33.86 -0.89
C ILE A 428 6.80 34.95 0.13
N ILE A 429 6.27 34.57 1.28
CA ILE A 429 6.07 35.48 2.42
C ILE A 429 7.45 35.85 3.00
N ASP A 430 7.74 37.14 3.15
CA ASP A 430 9.10 37.61 3.45
C ASP A 430 9.53 37.20 4.88
N ALA A 431 8.67 37.39 5.88
CA ALA A 431 8.93 36.95 7.26
C ALA A 431 9.15 35.42 7.38
N LEU A 432 8.38 34.63 6.62
CA LEU A 432 8.53 33.17 6.57
C LEU A 432 9.85 32.77 5.92
N ALA A 433 10.28 33.48 4.87
CA ALA A 433 11.52 33.21 4.16
C ALA A 433 12.74 33.38 5.10
N GLU A 434 12.75 34.44 5.92
CA GLU A 434 13.80 34.70 6.90
C GLU A 434 13.87 33.62 7.97
N ILE A 435 12.72 33.23 8.53
CA ILE A 435 12.63 32.15 9.53
C ILE A 435 13.12 30.83 8.93
N ASN A 436 12.58 30.43 7.77
CA ASN A 436 12.99 29.18 7.11
C ASN A 436 14.50 29.15 6.84
N GLN A 437 15.08 30.27 6.40
CA GLN A 437 16.52 30.34 6.18
C GLN A 437 17.31 30.21 7.48
N ALA A 438 16.88 30.85 8.57
CA ALA A 438 17.54 30.76 9.86
C ALA A 438 17.50 29.32 10.41
N LEU A 439 16.32 28.68 10.37
CA LEU A 439 16.10 27.31 10.82
C LEU A 439 16.82 26.30 9.93
N ALA A 440 16.74 26.42 8.61
CA ALA A 440 17.44 25.52 7.69
C ALA A 440 18.98 25.60 7.86
N ARG A 441 19.53 26.78 8.19
CA ARG A 441 20.96 26.93 8.49
C ARG A 441 21.36 26.20 9.77
N SER A 442 20.50 26.14 10.79
CA SER A 442 20.81 25.44 12.04
C SER A 442 20.84 23.92 11.86
N CYS A 443 20.12 23.38 10.86
CA CYS A 443 20.11 21.95 10.55
C CYS A 443 21.42 21.41 9.92
N GLY A 444 22.33 22.27 9.46
CA GLY A 444 23.62 21.86 8.91
C GLY A 444 23.50 20.92 7.70
N GLY A 445 24.20 19.79 7.72
CA GLY A 445 24.25 18.78 6.64
C GLY A 445 23.24 17.64 6.77
N SER A 446 22.14 17.85 7.50
CA SER A 446 21.08 16.84 7.69
C SER A 446 20.40 16.44 6.36
N ASP A 447 19.75 15.28 6.33
CA ASP A 447 18.97 14.84 5.16
C ASP A 447 17.87 15.86 4.82
N PRO A 448 17.65 16.20 3.53
CA PRO A 448 16.63 17.18 3.15
C PRO A 448 15.21 16.85 3.64
N THR A 449 14.84 15.57 3.69
CA THR A 449 13.52 15.14 4.19
C THR A 449 13.39 15.42 5.68
N ASP A 450 14.45 15.18 6.45
CA ASP A 450 14.47 15.48 7.88
C ASP A 450 14.44 16.98 8.16
N VAL A 451 15.13 17.78 7.35
CA VAL A 451 15.04 19.25 7.42
C VAL A 451 13.62 19.71 7.14
N ALA A 452 12.98 19.19 6.08
CA ALA A 452 11.60 19.54 5.76
C ALA A 452 10.63 19.15 6.88
N ARG A 453 10.85 17.99 7.51
CA ARG A 453 10.08 17.55 8.68
C ARG A 453 10.24 18.50 9.85
N ALA A 454 11.48 18.80 10.26
CA ALA A 454 11.74 19.70 11.39
C ALA A 454 11.13 21.09 11.18
N LEU A 455 11.22 21.63 9.96
CA LEU A 455 10.58 22.90 9.61
C LEU A 455 9.07 22.82 9.73
N LEU A 456 8.43 21.78 9.16
CA LEU A 456 6.98 21.61 9.26
C LEU A 456 6.51 21.35 10.69
N ASP A 457 7.28 20.60 11.50
CA ASP A 457 7.02 20.40 12.92
C ASP A 457 6.97 21.74 13.62
N TRP A 458 7.97 22.60 13.44
CA TRP A 458 7.98 23.92 14.06
C TRP A 458 6.83 24.81 13.59
N TRP A 459 6.53 24.84 12.29
CA TRP A 459 5.44 25.66 11.76
C TRP A 459 4.07 25.24 12.28
N GLN A 460 3.86 23.95 12.56
CA GLN A 460 2.55 23.37 12.88
C GLN A 460 2.36 23.08 14.37
N THR A 461 3.42 23.12 15.18
CA THR A 461 3.31 22.86 16.63
C THR A 461 2.79 24.11 17.35
N PRO A 462 1.71 24.01 18.15
CA PRO A 462 1.28 25.10 19.00
C PRO A 462 2.36 25.56 19.97
N HIS A 463 2.50 26.87 20.14
CA HIS A 463 3.48 27.48 21.03
C HIS A 463 2.77 28.23 22.16
N PRO A 464 3.07 27.96 23.44
CA PRO A 464 2.33 28.50 24.58
C PRO A 464 2.51 30.02 24.75
N ASP A 465 3.66 30.55 24.34
CA ASP A 465 3.96 31.98 24.47
C ASP A 465 3.51 32.81 23.24
N LEU A 466 2.90 32.19 22.22
CA LEU A 466 2.32 32.92 21.10
C LEU A 466 0.90 33.43 21.46
N PRO A 467 0.44 34.52 20.83
CA PRO A 467 -0.92 35.02 21.04
C PRO A 467 -1.97 33.92 20.84
N HIS A 468 -2.78 33.64 21.87
CA HIS A 468 -3.78 32.58 21.85
C HIS A 468 -4.89 32.80 20.81
N GLY A 469 -5.56 31.70 20.45
CA GLY A 469 -6.78 31.71 19.65
C GLY A 469 -7.94 32.42 20.37
N ALA A 470 -9.00 32.71 19.62
CA ALA A 470 -10.20 33.34 20.17
C ALA A 470 -10.91 32.48 21.24
N ASP A 471 -10.63 31.18 21.26
CA ASP A 471 -11.11 30.19 22.23
C ASP A 471 -10.13 29.97 23.41
N GLY A 472 -9.00 30.67 23.44
CA GLY A 472 -7.96 30.54 24.45
C GLY A 472 -6.98 29.38 24.22
N SER A 473 -7.02 28.72 23.06
CA SER A 473 -6.06 27.66 22.71
C SER A 473 -4.71 28.22 22.27
N ASP A 474 -3.64 27.47 22.51
CA ASP A 474 -2.31 27.75 21.97
C ASP A 474 -2.34 27.68 20.44
N ARG A 475 -1.62 28.60 19.79
CA ARG A 475 -1.55 28.66 18.33
C ARG A 475 -0.17 28.27 17.82
N SER A 476 -0.16 27.64 16.66
CA SER A 476 1.07 27.39 15.91
C SER A 476 1.53 28.64 15.16
N PRO A 477 2.83 28.75 14.82
CA PRO A 477 3.32 29.81 13.95
C PRO A 477 2.55 29.90 12.61
N LEU A 478 2.15 28.77 12.04
CA LEU A 478 1.36 28.74 10.79
C LEU A 478 -0.03 29.35 10.95
N GLU A 479 -0.72 29.02 12.04
CA GLU A 479 -2.03 29.61 12.31
C GLU A 479 -1.91 31.12 12.49
N LEU A 480 -0.94 31.58 13.28
CA LEU A 480 -0.71 33.00 13.51
C LEU A 480 -0.42 33.74 12.19
N LEU A 481 0.46 33.19 11.34
CA LEU A 481 0.80 33.73 10.03
C LEU A 481 -0.43 33.84 9.10
N SER A 482 -1.41 32.96 9.28
CA SER A 482 -2.63 32.94 8.49
C SER A 482 -3.66 33.98 8.92
N SER A 483 -3.59 34.49 10.17
CA SER A 483 -4.56 35.46 10.70
C SER A 483 -4.02 36.86 10.96
N ALA A 484 -2.70 37.02 11.07
CA ALA A 484 -2.04 38.28 11.41
C ALA A 484 -1.38 38.91 10.18
N THR A 485 -1.12 40.22 10.25
CA THR A 485 -0.23 40.89 9.28
C THR A 485 1.21 40.39 9.46
N GLU A 486 2.06 40.55 8.44
CA GLU A 486 3.47 40.13 8.54
C GLU A 486 4.23 40.86 9.66
N GLU A 487 3.91 42.14 9.91
CA GLU A 487 4.50 42.93 10.99
C GLU A 487 4.09 42.41 12.38
N GLU A 488 2.80 42.15 12.59
CA GLU A 488 2.29 41.57 13.83
C GLU A 488 2.84 40.16 14.08
N PHE A 489 2.91 39.34 13.02
CA PHE A 489 3.49 38.01 13.09
C PHE A 489 4.96 38.06 13.50
N ALA A 490 5.77 38.91 12.84
CA ALA A 490 7.19 39.04 13.15
C ALA A 490 7.42 39.51 14.60
N ALA A 491 6.65 40.50 15.06
CA ALA A 491 6.73 40.98 16.44
C ALA A 491 6.39 39.89 17.47
N ALA A 492 5.33 39.10 17.22
CA ALA A 492 4.92 38.03 18.11
C ALA A 492 5.93 36.88 18.17
N ILE A 493 6.57 36.53 17.04
CA ILE A 493 7.62 35.50 17.02
C ILE A 493 8.86 35.94 17.80
N ASP A 494 9.24 37.22 17.71
CA ASP A 494 10.40 37.78 18.43
C ASP A 494 10.11 37.91 19.95
N GLU A 495 8.94 38.43 20.32
CA GLU A 495 8.52 38.57 21.73
C GLU A 495 8.44 37.22 22.45
N ALA A 496 7.92 36.20 21.77
CA ALA A 496 7.83 34.84 22.29
C ALA A 496 9.16 34.06 22.22
N ASP A 497 10.20 34.59 21.57
CA ASP A 497 11.47 33.89 21.29
C ASP A 497 11.23 32.49 20.65
N ALA A 498 10.18 32.39 19.83
CA ALA A 498 9.60 31.12 19.42
C ALA A 498 10.56 30.28 18.56
N ILE A 499 11.56 30.90 17.93
CA ILE A 499 12.62 30.22 17.17
C ILE A 499 13.42 29.26 18.07
N ARG A 500 13.56 29.52 19.38
CA ARG A 500 14.28 28.63 20.31
C ARG A 500 13.59 27.30 20.55
N SER A 501 12.29 27.20 20.30
CA SER A 501 11.56 25.93 20.37
C SER A 501 11.89 24.98 19.22
N PHE A 502 12.61 25.45 18.19
CA PHE A 502 13.02 24.62 17.07
C PHE A 502 13.96 23.49 17.49
N VAL A 503 13.60 22.26 17.15
CA VAL A 503 14.42 21.08 17.38
C VAL A 503 15.10 20.67 16.07
N VAL A 504 16.43 20.60 16.08
CA VAL A 504 17.19 20.16 14.90
C VAL A 504 17.00 18.66 14.65
N PRO A 505 17.07 18.20 13.38
CA PRO A 505 16.86 16.80 13.00
C PRO A 505 17.55 15.74 13.87
N HIS A 506 18.84 15.91 14.16
CA HIS A 506 19.62 14.92 14.92
C HIS A 506 19.15 14.73 16.37
N ASP A 507 18.45 15.71 16.95
CA ASP A 507 17.93 15.63 18.31
C ASP A 507 16.51 15.05 18.35
N LEU A 508 15.74 15.17 17.26
CA LEU A 508 14.40 14.57 17.15
C LEU A 508 14.45 13.04 17.20
N ASP A 509 15.47 12.42 16.60
CA ASP A 509 15.63 10.96 16.61
C ASP A 509 16.08 10.42 17.98
N ARG A 510 16.70 11.26 18.81
CA ARG A 510 17.12 10.90 20.18
C ARG A 510 15.97 10.94 21.18
N GLY A 511 15.00 11.84 20.97
CA GLY A 511 13.78 11.91 21.77
C GLY A 511 12.90 10.67 21.61
N ASN A 512 12.72 10.19 20.36
CA ASN A 512 11.90 9.02 20.04
C ASN A 512 12.53 7.66 20.39
N ALA A 513 13.80 7.62 20.82
CA ALA A 513 14.45 6.39 21.28
C ALA A 513 14.30 6.18 22.81
N CYS A 514 13.69 7.14 23.52
CA CYS A 514 13.51 7.13 24.97
C CYS A 514 12.04 7.02 25.44
N GLU A 515 11.09 6.86 24.53
CA GLU A 515 9.70 6.43 24.80
C GLU A 515 9.44 5.08 24.13
#